data_AF-A0A9W8P9N2-F1
#
_entry.id   AF-A0A9W8P9N2-F1
#
_cell.length_a   1.000
_cell.length_b   1.000
_cell.length_c   1.000
_cell.angle_alpha   90.00
_cell.angle_beta   90.00
_cell.angle_gamma   90.00
#
_symmetry.space_group_name_H-M   'P 1'
#
loop_
_entity.id
_entity.type
_entity.pdbx_description
1 polymer ?
#
loop_
_entity_poly.entity_id
_entity_poly.type
_entity_poly.pdbx_seq_one_letter_code
_entity_poly.pdbx_strand_id
1 'polypeptide(L)'
;MSMFSHANHFSVNGGRFIQNIHNNTESDTQKTPPGYFEGMTHCPTSTKTFTGREEVLTRLEEFFLSGNAAEGMKIFLLCGLGGAGKTQIALQFIKRFKQR
;
A
#
# COMPACT_ATOMS: atom_id res chain seq x y z
N MET A 1 -17.93 -10.37 15.55
CA MET A 1 -16.79 -11.31 15.49
C MET A 1 -17.36 -12.72 15.41
N SER A 2 -17.14 -13.43 14.30
CA SER A 2 -17.49 -14.84 14.19
C SER A 2 -16.26 -15.67 14.55
N MET A 3 -16.37 -16.59 15.52
CA MET A 3 -15.24 -17.41 15.99
C MET A 3 -14.74 -18.43 14.95
N PHE A 4 -15.47 -18.67 13.84
CA PHE A 4 -15.18 -19.78 12.91
C PHE A 4 -15.29 -19.39 11.43
N SER A 5 -14.98 -18.15 11.06
CA SER A 5 -15.22 -17.62 9.71
C SER A 5 -14.48 -18.33 8.57
N HIS A 6 -13.50 -19.19 8.86
CA HIS A 6 -12.68 -19.89 7.86
C HIS A 6 -12.49 -21.39 8.19
N ALA A 7 -13.26 -21.95 9.12
CA ALA A 7 -13.14 -23.37 9.46
C ALA A 7 -13.92 -24.22 8.46
N ASN A 8 -13.23 -25.13 7.77
CA ASN A 8 -13.85 -26.05 6.80
C ASN A 8 -14.20 -27.42 7.40
N HIS A 9 -13.85 -27.68 8.67
CA HIS A 9 -14.18 -28.93 9.36
C HIS A 9 -14.32 -28.67 10.87
N PHE A 10 -15.53 -28.88 11.41
CA PHE A 10 -15.83 -28.70 12.84
C PHE A 10 -16.84 -29.75 13.30
N SER A 11 -16.58 -30.39 14.45
CA SER A 11 -17.44 -31.42 15.03
C SER A 11 -17.79 -31.08 16.47
N VAL A 12 -19.08 -31.16 16.80
CA VAL A 12 -19.60 -30.99 18.17
C VAL A 12 -20.38 -32.24 18.51
N ASN A 13 -19.92 -32.98 19.51
CA ASN A 13 -20.64 -34.14 20.04
C ASN A 13 -21.50 -33.73 21.24
N GLY A 14 -22.78 -34.11 21.23
CA GLY A 14 -23.71 -33.91 22.36
C GLY A 14 -24.30 -32.50 22.49
N GLY A 15 -24.08 -31.60 21.53
CA GLY A 15 -24.63 -30.24 21.52
C GLY A 15 -25.80 -30.06 20.55
N ARG A 16 -26.64 -29.04 20.79
CA ARG A 16 -27.67 -28.59 19.83
C ARG A 16 -27.15 -27.40 19.04
N PHE A 17 -27.10 -27.50 17.71
CA PHE A 17 -26.79 -26.37 16.84
C PHE A 17 -28.06 -25.52 16.62
N ILE A 18 -27.95 -24.22 16.87
CA ILE A 18 -28.97 -23.23 16.50
C ILE A 18 -28.38 -22.35 15.40
N GLN A 19 -28.90 -22.49 14.17
CA GLN A 19 -28.48 -21.71 13.01
C GLN A 19 -29.40 -20.50 12.84
N ASN A 20 -28.94 -19.32 13.25
CA ASN A 20 -29.61 -18.06 12.90
C ASN A 20 -29.11 -17.59 11.54
N ILE A 21 -29.85 -17.90 10.48
CA ILE A 21 -29.57 -17.45 9.12
C ILE A 21 -29.93 -15.97 9.03
N HIS A 22 -28.93 -15.09 9.00
CA HIS A 22 -29.10 -13.71 8.53
C HIS A 22 -28.91 -13.75 7.01
N ASN A 23 -30.00 -13.61 6.25
CA ASN A 23 -29.90 -13.42 4.81
C ASN A 23 -29.30 -12.03 4.56
N ASN A 24 -27.98 -11.95 4.38
CA ASN A 24 -27.38 -10.79 3.75
C ASN A 24 -27.85 -10.81 2.29
N THR A 25 -28.84 -9.99 1.96
CA THR A 25 -29.06 -9.58 0.57
C THR A 25 -27.87 -8.69 0.19
N GLU A 26 -26.77 -9.31 -0.21
CA GLU A 26 -25.62 -8.61 -0.78
C GLU A 26 -26.04 -8.06 -2.14
N SER A 27 -26.64 -6.87 -2.16
CA SER A 27 -26.45 -6.00 -3.31
C SER A 27 -24.98 -5.59 -3.29
N ASP A 28 -24.23 -6.12 -4.26
CA ASP A 28 -22.84 -5.79 -4.55
C ASP A 28 -22.74 -4.29 -4.89
N THR A 29 -22.79 -3.46 -3.86
CA THR A 29 -22.44 -2.05 -3.93
C THR A 29 -20.99 -1.97 -3.48
N GLN A 30 -20.09 -2.04 -4.45
CA GLN A 30 -18.68 -1.71 -4.25
C GLN A 30 -18.59 -0.44 -3.41
N LYS A 31 -18.11 -0.56 -2.16
CA LYS A 31 -17.81 0.60 -1.30
C LYS A 31 -16.53 1.26 -1.78
N THR A 32 -16.56 1.89 -2.95
CA THR A 32 -15.48 2.78 -3.37
C THR A 32 -15.58 4.08 -2.57
N PRO A 33 -14.47 4.57 -1.99
CA PRO A 33 -14.47 5.86 -1.32
C PRO A 33 -14.94 6.97 -2.29
N PRO A 34 -15.68 7.98 -1.81
CA PRO A 34 -16.01 9.14 -2.63
C PRO A 34 -14.73 9.72 -3.28
N GLY A 35 -14.75 9.81 -4.61
CA GLY A 35 -13.62 10.31 -5.39
C GLY A 35 -12.66 9.25 -5.94
N TYR A 36 -12.85 7.96 -5.66
CA TYR A 36 -12.07 6.88 -6.30
C TYR A 36 -12.56 6.63 -7.74
N PHE A 37 -11.61 6.52 -8.69
CA PHE A 37 -11.87 5.94 -10.00
C PHE A 37 -10.92 4.75 -10.24
N GLU A 38 -11.44 3.70 -10.87
CA GLU A 38 -10.66 2.53 -11.25
C GLU A 38 -9.48 2.95 -12.14
N GLY A 39 -8.26 2.56 -11.78
CA GLY A 39 -7.04 3.01 -12.44
C GLY A 39 -6.41 4.30 -11.87
N MET A 40 -6.89 4.81 -10.73
CA MET A 40 -6.20 5.87 -9.96
C MET A 40 -4.76 5.48 -9.62
N THR A 41 -3.81 5.97 -10.41
CA THR A 41 -2.36 5.82 -10.21
C THR A 41 -1.64 7.17 -10.10
N HIS A 42 -2.39 8.28 -10.22
CA HIS A 42 -1.84 9.62 -10.24
C HIS A 42 -1.41 10.07 -8.84
N CYS A 43 -0.23 9.59 -8.41
CA CYS A 43 0.52 10.29 -7.39
C CYS A 43 0.79 11.73 -7.87
N PRO A 44 0.62 12.75 -7.01
CA PRO A 44 0.99 14.10 -7.37
C PRO A 44 2.48 14.16 -7.73
N THR A 45 2.84 15.01 -8.69
CA THR A 45 4.26 15.23 -9.00
C THR A 45 4.93 15.97 -7.84
N SER A 46 6.22 15.76 -7.63
CA SER A 46 7.03 16.56 -6.68
C SER A 46 6.85 18.07 -6.91
N THR A 47 7.02 18.85 -5.85
CA THR A 47 6.95 20.32 -5.90
C THR A 47 7.83 20.92 -7.02
N LYS A 48 7.41 22.08 -7.54
CA LYS A 48 8.17 22.81 -8.58
C LYS A 48 9.59 23.13 -8.11
N THR A 49 9.72 23.59 -6.87
CA THR A 49 10.98 23.83 -6.18
C THR A 49 11.19 22.76 -5.12
N PHE A 50 12.30 22.04 -5.22
CA PHE A 50 12.78 21.07 -4.24
C PHE A 50 14.27 21.35 -4.05
N THR A 51 14.73 21.47 -2.80
CA THR A 51 16.13 21.83 -2.48
C THR A 51 16.65 21.00 -1.33
N GLY A 52 17.97 20.81 -1.29
CA GLY A 52 18.63 19.97 -0.30
C GLY A 52 18.29 18.48 -0.47
N ARG A 53 18.64 17.67 0.54
CA ARG A 53 18.39 16.21 0.57
C ARG A 53 19.05 15.41 -0.55
N GLU A 54 20.04 15.98 -1.25
CA GLU A 54 20.79 15.29 -2.30
C GLU A 54 21.44 14.01 -1.78
N GLU A 55 21.99 14.01 -0.57
CA GLU A 55 22.56 12.78 0.04
C GLU A 55 21.53 11.65 0.14
N VAL A 56 20.27 11.96 0.48
CA VAL A 56 19.20 10.95 0.57
C VAL A 56 18.80 10.46 -0.82
N LEU A 57 18.76 11.35 -1.82
CA LEU A 57 18.47 11.00 -3.20
C LEU A 57 19.57 10.14 -3.82
N THR A 58 20.84 10.43 -3.54
CA THR A 58 21.98 9.60 -3.96
C THR A 58 21.89 8.21 -3.36
N ARG A 59 21.57 8.08 -2.06
CA ARG A 59 21.36 6.76 -1.43
C ARG A 59 20.19 5.98 -2.04
N LEU A 60 19.11 6.66 -2.42
CA LEU A 60 17.99 6.04 -3.12
C LEU A 60 18.38 5.57 -4.53
N GLU A 61 19.14 6.37 -5.27
CA GLU A 61 19.69 6.01 -6.59
C GLU A 61 20.59 4.79 -6.46
N GLU A 62 21.53 4.81 -5.52
CA GLU A 62 22.42 3.69 -5.27
C GLU A 62 21.65 2.41 -4.93
N PHE A 63 20.69 2.48 -4.01
CA PHE A 63 19.95 1.32 -3.54
C PHE A 63 19.04 0.69 -4.62
N PHE A 64 18.29 1.52 -5.35
CA PHE A 64 17.29 1.04 -6.31
C PHE A 64 17.85 0.83 -7.71
N LEU A 65 18.81 1.66 -8.15
CA LEU A 65 19.31 1.66 -9.52
C LEU A 65 20.68 1.00 -9.68
N SER A 66 21.42 0.74 -8.60
CA SER A 66 22.67 -0.03 -8.67
C SER A 66 22.37 -1.52 -8.55
N GLY A 67 22.88 -2.29 -9.51
CA GLY A 67 22.76 -3.75 -9.54
C GLY A 67 21.85 -4.27 -10.66
N ASN A 68 21.81 -5.59 -10.81
CA ASN A 68 20.97 -6.24 -11.81
C ASN A 68 19.50 -6.19 -11.36
N ALA A 69 18.59 -5.88 -12.28
CA ALA A 69 17.14 -5.84 -12.04
C ALA A 69 16.54 -7.18 -11.53
N ALA A 70 17.33 -8.25 -11.48
CA ALA A 70 16.95 -9.57 -10.99
C ALA A 70 16.97 -9.71 -9.45
N GLU A 71 17.43 -8.70 -8.70
CA GLU A 71 17.48 -8.72 -7.23
C GLU A 71 16.11 -8.44 -6.57
N GLY A 72 15.16 -9.39 -6.68
CA GLY A 72 13.97 -9.48 -5.82
C GLY A 72 13.21 -8.17 -5.51
N MET A 73 12.52 -8.13 -4.36
CA MET A 73 11.84 -6.93 -3.87
C MET A 73 12.79 -6.09 -3.01
N LYS A 74 13.03 -4.83 -3.38
CA LYS A 74 13.84 -3.87 -2.63
C LYS A 74 12.96 -2.95 -1.77
N ILE A 75 13.30 -2.77 -0.49
CA ILE A 75 12.56 -1.91 0.46
C ILE A 75 13.50 -0.85 1.05
N PHE A 76 13.10 0.42 0.98
CA PHE A 76 13.83 1.56 1.55
C PHE A 76 12.93 2.34 2.53
N LEU A 77 13.44 2.64 3.73
CA LEU A 77 12.69 3.38 4.76
C LEU A 77 13.11 4.86 4.83
N LEU A 78 12.17 5.77 4.54
CA LEU A 78 12.31 7.19 4.82
C LEU A 78 11.67 7.51 6.19
N CYS A 79 12.47 7.89 7.18
CA CYS A 79 12.00 8.23 8.53
C CYS A 79 12.23 9.73 8.86
N GLY A 80 11.46 10.26 9.81
CA GLY A 80 11.54 11.66 10.23
C GLY A 80 10.21 12.22 10.72
N LEU A 81 10.25 13.42 11.30
CA LEU A 81 9.09 14.11 11.89
C LEU A 81 7.94 14.32 10.88
N GLY A 82 6.73 14.58 11.38
CA GLY A 82 5.63 15.08 10.57
C GLY A 82 6.05 16.33 9.80
N GLY A 83 5.65 16.44 8.53
CA GLY A 83 6.01 17.58 7.68
C GLY A 83 7.47 17.63 7.19
N ALA A 84 8.34 16.68 7.57
CA ALA A 84 9.76 16.69 7.16
C ALA A 84 10.02 16.46 5.66
N GLY A 85 8.98 16.30 4.84
CA GLY A 85 9.09 16.16 3.38
C GLY A 85 9.38 14.76 2.85
N LYS A 86 9.20 13.70 3.64
CA LYS A 86 9.43 12.30 3.23
C LYS A 86 8.73 11.93 1.91
N THR A 87 7.45 12.26 1.80
CA THR A 87 6.68 12.05 0.57
C THR A 87 7.26 12.84 -0.60
N GLN A 88 7.69 14.09 -0.37
CA GLN A 88 8.32 14.89 -1.42
C GLN A 88 9.66 14.33 -1.87
N ILE A 89 10.46 13.74 -0.98
CA ILE A 89 11.70 13.03 -1.35
C ILE A 89 11.37 11.85 -2.28
N ALA A 90 10.38 11.02 -1.94
CA ALA A 90 9.98 9.88 -2.77
C ALA A 90 9.46 10.34 -4.15
N LEU A 91 8.62 11.38 -4.19
CA LEU A 91 8.11 11.94 -5.43
C LEU A 91 9.23 12.59 -6.27
N GLN A 92 10.20 13.23 -5.62
CA GLN A 92 11.35 13.85 -6.30
C GLN A 92 12.27 12.78 -6.90
N PHE A 93 12.50 11.68 -6.18
CA PHE A 93 13.22 10.53 -6.69
C PHE A 93 12.55 9.97 -7.94
N ILE A 94 11.25 9.65 -7.88
CA ILE A 94 10.49 9.18 -9.04
C ILE A 94 10.60 10.18 -10.18
N LYS A 95 10.36 11.48 -9.94
CA LYS A 95 10.46 12.54 -10.96
C LYS A 95 11.84 12.59 -11.64
N ARG A 96 12.92 12.42 -10.87
CA ARG A 96 14.31 12.52 -11.37
C ARG A 96 14.74 11.28 -12.15
N PHE A 97 14.23 10.10 -11.81
CA PHE A 97 14.67 8.83 -12.37
C PHE A 97 13.62 8.09 -13.20
N LYS A 98 12.43 8.68 -13.47
CA LYS A 98 11.34 8.07 -14.25
C LYS A 98 11.72 7.62 -15.68
N GLN A 99 12.79 8.16 -16.25
CA GLN A 99 13.18 7.98 -17.65
C GLN A 99 14.55 7.29 -17.84
N ARG A 100 15.18 6.85 -16.77
CA ARG A 100 16.41 6.05 -16.82
C ARG A 100 16.06 4.57 -16.76
#